data_AF-A0A7X5QFY5-F1
#
_entry.id   AF-A0A7X5QFY5-F1
#
_cell.length_a   1.000
_cell.length_b   1.000
_cell.length_c   1.000
_cell.angle_alpha   90.00
_cell.angle_beta   90.00
_cell.angle_gamma   90.00
#
_symmetry.space_group_name_H-M   'P 1'
#
loop_
_entity.id
_entity.type
_entity.pdbx_description
1 polymer ?
#
loop_
_entity_poly.entity_id
_entity_poly.type
_entity_poly.pdbx_seq_one_letter_code
_entity_poly.pdbx_strand_id
1 'polypeptide(L)'
;MFFSVGVEFPKDENTAYGLVIPALCTEDYGCFSAADNKEGIAPMAREAILLTVEYMVANSSGIEQIQDPGYLVYTKNTEYQYIDSWFVIDVDLSEFSGKQQRINISLPDTLIQRIDNRVKESPTQYRDRSHFLAEAARHELR
;
A
#
# COMPACT_ATOMS: atom_id res chain seq x y z
N MET A 1 3.40 1.82 3.18
CA MET A 1 3.14 1.63 1.75
C MET A 1 2.48 2.88 1.22
N PHE A 2 2.88 3.36 0.05
CA PHE A 2 2.33 4.58 -0.53
C PHE A 2 1.06 4.30 -1.32
N PHE A 3 0.05 5.14 -1.10
CA PHE A 3 -1.23 5.12 -1.80
C PHE A 3 -1.51 6.47 -2.45
N SER A 4 -1.93 6.45 -3.70
CA SER A 4 -2.47 7.58 -4.43
C SER A 4 -3.92 7.77 -4.03
N VAL A 5 -4.26 8.96 -3.55
CA VAL A 5 -5.62 9.31 -3.13
C VAL A 5 -6.14 10.40 -4.07
N GLY A 6 -7.26 10.12 -4.72
CA GLY A 6 -8.01 11.08 -5.50
C GLY A 6 -9.00 11.82 -4.60
N VAL A 7 -9.07 13.14 -4.77
CA VAL A 7 -9.98 14.03 -4.04
C VAL A 7 -10.91 14.75 -5.02
N GLU A 8 -12.21 14.53 -4.89
CA GLU A 8 -13.27 15.33 -5.50
C GLU A 8 -13.65 16.46 -4.53
N PHE A 9 -13.71 17.69 -5.02
CA PHE A 9 -14.05 18.86 -4.23
C PHE A 9 -15.56 19.01 -4.06
N PRO A 10 -16.01 19.55 -2.92
CA PRO A 10 -17.40 19.94 -2.71
C PRO A 10 -17.93 20.83 -3.85
N LYS A 11 -19.13 20.50 -4.34
CA LYS A 11 -19.85 21.33 -5.31
C LYS A 11 -20.61 22.48 -4.65
N ASP A 12 -20.93 22.35 -3.36
CA ASP A 12 -21.60 23.34 -2.52
C ASP A 12 -21.24 23.14 -1.03
N GLU A 13 -21.77 24.00 -0.15
CA GLU A 13 -21.53 23.97 1.30
C GLU A 13 -22.10 22.74 2.01
N ASN A 14 -22.95 21.94 1.35
CA ASN A 14 -23.59 20.76 1.93
C ASN A 14 -22.99 19.44 1.41
N THR A 15 -21.94 19.53 0.59
CA THR A 15 -21.28 18.36 0.00
C THR A 15 -19.90 18.19 0.63
N ALA A 16 -19.56 16.97 1.06
CA ALA A 16 -18.23 16.64 1.58
C ALA A 16 -17.20 16.50 0.45
N TYR A 17 -15.91 16.50 0.80
CA TYR A 17 -14.86 16.06 -0.11
C TYR A 17 -15.02 14.58 -0.38
N GLY A 18 -15.07 14.17 -1.64
CA GLY A 18 -15.10 12.76 -2.04
C GLY A 18 -13.68 12.21 -2.13
N LEU A 19 -13.45 11.01 -1.61
CA LEU A 19 -12.14 10.36 -1.60
C LEU A 19 -12.21 9.01 -2.30
N VAL A 20 -11.22 8.71 -3.13
CA VAL A 20 -11.05 7.40 -3.76
C VAL A 20 -9.59 6.96 -3.65
N ILE A 21 -9.38 5.66 -3.39
CA ILE A 21 -8.06 5.04 -3.36
C ILE A 21 -8.03 3.95 -4.43
N PRO A 22 -7.68 4.28 -5.69
CA PRO A 22 -7.83 3.37 -6.83
C PRO A 22 -7.08 2.05 -6.69
N ALA A 23 -5.94 2.05 -6.00
CA ALA A 23 -5.15 0.82 -5.78
C ALA A 23 -5.90 -0.27 -5.00
N LEU A 24 -6.99 0.10 -4.33
CA LEU A 24 -7.86 -0.77 -3.55
C LEU A 24 -9.26 -0.91 -4.18
N CYS A 25 -9.45 -0.40 -5.41
CA CYS A 25 -10.65 -0.59 -6.21
C CYS A 25 -10.38 -1.68 -7.25
N THR A 26 -10.73 -2.93 -6.92
CA THR A 26 -10.60 -4.09 -7.81
C THR A 26 -11.98 -4.68 -8.11
N GLU A 27 -12.06 -5.83 -8.78
CA GLU A 27 -13.34 -6.48 -9.08
C GLU A 27 -14.19 -6.75 -7.82
N ASP A 28 -13.54 -7.10 -6.71
CA ASP A 28 -14.21 -7.49 -5.45
C ASP A 28 -14.21 -6.40 -4.37
N TYR A 29 -13.48 -5.29 -4.59
CA TYR A 29 -13.25 -4.27 -3.57
C TYR A 29 -13.44 -2.85 -4.11
N GLY A 30 -13.93 -1.95 -3.27
CA GLY A 30 -13.99 -0.52 -3.55
C GLY A 30 -13.57 0.26 -2.32
N CYS A 31 -12.63 1.19 -2.48
CA CYS A 31 -12.13 2.01 -1.39
C CYS A 31 -12.46 3.49 -1.65
N PHE A 32 -13.58 3.89 -1.06
CA PHE A 32 -14.10 5.26 -1.12
C PHE A 32 -14.31 5.78 0.30
N SER A 33 -14.17 7.09 0.47
CA SER A 33 -14.41 7.76 1.73
C SER A 33 -14.87 9.20 1.49
N ALA A 34 -15.13 9.93 2.56
CA ALA A 34 -15.47 11.34 2.48
C ALA A 34 -14.94 12.10 3.70
N ALA A 35 -14.73 13.40 3.55
CA ALA A 35 -14.36 14.28 4.65
C ALA A 35 -15.13 15.60 4.59
N ASP A 36 -15.68 16.06 5.71
CA ASP A 36 -16.45 17.32 5.77
C ASP A 36 -15.57 18.57 5.61
N ASN A 37 -14.28 18.44 5.95
CA ASN A 37 -13.30 19.53 5.91
C ASN A 37 -11.93 19.02 5.42
N LYS A 38 -11.05 19.98 5.10
CA LYS A 38 -9.73 19.69 4.53
C LYS A 38 -8.85 18.91 5.49
N GLU A 39 -8.96 19.20 6.78
CA GLU A 39 -8.20 18.56 7.84
C GLU A 39 -8.57 17.06 7.98
N GLY A 40 -9.81 16.70 7.63
CA GLY A 40 -10.31 15.33 7.65
C GLY A 40 -9.87 14.46 6.47
N ILE A 41 -9.39 15.04 5.36
CA ILE A 41 -9.09 14.29 4.12
C ILE A 41 -8.09 13.15 4.37
N ALA A 42 -6.91 13.46 4.91
CA ALA A 42 -5.87 12.44 5.11
C ALA A 42 -6.24 11.40 6.20
N PRO A 43 -6.82 11.79 7.36
CA PRO A 43 -7.34 10.84 8.33
C PRO A 43 -8.38 9.87 7.76
N MET A 44 -9.37 10.38 7.02
CA MET A 44 -10.46 9.56 6.44
C MET A 44 -9.97 8.65 5.31
N ALA A 45 -9.01 9.11 4.50
CA ALA A 45 -8.35 8.26 3.52
C ALA A 45 -7.54 7.13 4.19
N ARG A 46 -6.78 7.44 5.26
CA ARG A 46 -6.02 6.43 6.01
C ARG A 46 -6.94 5.38 6.63
N GLU A 47 -8.04 5.80 7.24
CA GLU A 47 -9.02 4.89 7.83
C GLU A 47 -9.64 3.97 6.77
N ALA A 48 -10.09 4.52 5.64
CA ALA A 48 -10.65 3.73 4.55
C ALA A 48 -9.65 2.71 3.99
N ILE A 49 -8.39 3.09 3.82
CA ILE A 49 -7.31 2.17 3.40
C ILE A 49 -7.19 1.00 4.39
N LEU A 50 -7.08 1.29 5.69
CA LEU A 50 -6.91 0.26 6.72
C LEU A 50 -8.10 -0.69 6.78
N LEU A 51 -9.34 -0.15 6.73
CA LEU A 51 -10.57 -0.96 6.74
C LEU A 51 -10.67 -1.85 5.50
N THR A 52 -10.36 -1.32 4.31
CA THR A 52 -10.38 -2.13 3.09
C THR A 52 -9.31 -3.21 3.12
N VAL A 53 -8.09 -2.89 3.57
CA VAL A 53 -7.01 -3.90 3.70
C VAL A 53 -7.37 -4.98 4.73
N GLU A 54 -7.96 -4.61 5.87
CA GLU A 54 -8.46 -5.58 6.85
C GLU A 54 -9.46 -6.56 6.22
N TYR A 55 -10.42 -6.02 5.46
CA TYR A 55 -11.40 -6.82 4.75
C TYR A 55 -10.78 -7.71 3.67
N MET A 56 -9.81 -7.21 2.90
CA MET A 56 -9.06 -8.01 1.92
C MET A 56 -8.36 -9.21 2.59
N VAL A 57 -7.65 -8.96 3.70
CA VAL A 57 -6.94 -10.01 4.44
C VAL A 57 -7.91 -11.04 5.02
N ALA A 58 -9.05 -10.61 5.55
CA ALA A 58 -10.10 -11.51 6.05
C ALA A 58 -10.66 -12.44 4.97
N ASN A 59 -10.66 -11.98 3.71
CA ASN A 59 -11.09 -12.76 2.54
C ASN A 59 -9.92 -13.44 1.80
N SER A 60 -8.81 -13.72 2.51
CA SER A 60 -7.62 -14.42 1.98
C SER A 60 -6.91 -13.72 0.81
N SER A 61 -7.15 -12.42 0.61
CA SER A 61 -6.38 -11.60 -0.33
C SER A 61 -5.18 -11.00 0.42
N GLY A 62 -3.96 -11.32 -0.03
CA GLY A 62 -2.74 -10.84 0.60
C GLY A 62 -2.44 -9.38 0.25
N ILE A 63 -1.89 -8.62 1.19
CA ILE A 63 -1.47 -7.23 0.96
C ILE A 63 -0.40 -7.10 -0.15
N GLU A 64 0.33 -8.18 -0.41
CA GLU A 64 1.36 -8.26 -1.47
C GLU A 64 0.78 -8.06 -2.89
N GLN A 65 -0.53 -8.27 -3.06
CA GLN A 65 -1.23 -8.11 -4.34
C GLN A 65 -1.58 -6.66 -4.65
N ILE A 66 -1.56 -5.78 -3.64
CA ILE A 66 -1.90 -4.37 -3.82
C ILE A 66 -0.81 -3.71 -4.65
N GLN A 67 -1.20 -3.09 -5.76
CA GLN A 67 -0.30 -2.32 -6.61
C GLN A 67 -0.87 -0.93 -6.84
N ASP A 68 -0.08 0.08 -6.48
CA ASP A 68 -0.39 1.47 -6.80
C ASP A 68 0.53 1.96 -7.93
N PRO A 69 0.06 2.01 -9.19
CA PRO A 69 0.81 2.59 -10.31
C PRO A 69 1.13 4.09 -10.16
N GLY A 70 0.54 4.79 -9.19
CA GLY A 70 0.77 6.19 -8.92
C GLY A 70 -0.26 7.11 -9.59
N TYR A 71 -0.52 8.27 -8.97
CA TYR A 71 -1.48 9.26 -9.44
C TYR A 71 -1.22 9.78 -10.88
N LEU A 72 0.03 9.78 -11.35
CA LEU A 72 0.35 10.16 -12.73
C LEU A 72 -0.21 9.19 -13.78
N VAL A 73 -0.46 7.92 -13.40
CA VAL A 73 -1.16 6.95 -14.23
C VAL A 73 -2.66 7.17 -14.13
N TYR A 74 -3.20 7.33 -12.91
CA TYR A 74 -4.63 7.52 -12.69
C TYR A 74 -5.18 8.80 -13.32
N THR A 75 -4.43 9.90 -13.31
CA THR A 75 -4.83 11.17 -13.96
C THR A 75 -5.05 11.06 -15.47
N LYS A 76 -4.50 10.03 -16.12
CA LYS A 76 -4.70 9.76 -17.55
C LYS A 76 -5.86 8.80 -17.82
N ASN A 77 -6.39 8.14 -16.79
CA ASN A 77 -7.52 7.23 -16.92
C ASN A 77 -8.82 8.04 -17.02
N THR A 78 -9.65 7.75 -18.02
CA THR A 78 -10.96 8.38 -18.21
C THR A 78 -11.90 8.19 -17.01
N GLU A 79 -11.74 7.09 -16.27
CA GLU A 79 -12.54 6.80 -15.08
C GLU A 79 -12.36 7.85 -13.97
N TYR A 80 -11.16 8.41 -13.81
CA TYR A 80 -10.84 9.34 -12.72
C TYR A 80 -10.80 10.81 -13.15
N GLN A 81 -11.41 11.16 -14.30
CA GLN A 81 -11.46 12.54 -14.78
C GLN A 81 -12.26 13.50 -13.89
N TYR A 82 -13.12 12.96 -13.01
CA TYR A 82 -13.89 13.73 -12.04
C TYR A 82 -13.09 14.14 -10.80
N ILE A 83 -11.84 13.66 -10.65
CA ILE A 83 -10.98 13.96 -9.52
C ILE A 83 -10.29 15.32 -9.71
N ASP A 84 -10.51 16.23 -8.77
CA ASP A 84 -9.96 17.59 -8.81
C ASP A 84 -8.50 17.66 -8.37
N SER A 85 -8.08 16.82 -7.41
CA SER A 85 -6.73 16.83 -6.86
C SER A 85 -6.26 15.44 -6.45
N TRP A 86 -4.94 15.26 -6.45
CA TRP A 86 -4.28 14.03 -6.01
C TRP A 86 -3.25 14.32 -4.92
N PHE A 87 -3.10 13.38 -4.00
CA PHE A 87 -1.95 13.33 -3.10
C PHE A 87 -1.53 11.89 -2.85
N VAL A 88 -0.36 11.73 -2.23
CA VAL A 88 0.16 10.41 -1.83
C VAL A 88 0.26 10.37 -0.31
N ILE A 89 -0.21 9.27 0.28
CA ILE A 89 -0.12 9.01 1.72
C ILE A 89 0.68 7.72 1.97
N ASP A 90 1.55 7.74 2.98
CA ASP A 90 2.20 6.52 3.48
C ASP A 90 1.35 5.92 4.60
N VAL A 91 0.88 4.69 4.39
CA VAL A 91 0.12 3.93 5.38
C VAL A 91 0.90 2.69 5.77
N ASP A 92 1.18 2.55 7.06
CA ASP A 92 1.79 1.34 7.59
C ASP A 92 0.76 0.19 7.59
N LEU A 93 1.09 -0.88 6.87
CA LEU A 93 0.29 -2.11 6.76
C LEU A 93 0.94 -3.28 7.52
N SER A 94 1.92 -3.01 8.38
CA SER A 94 2.67 -4.04 9.10
C SER A 94 1.77 -4.96 9.94
N GLU A 95 0.67 -4.43 10.47
CA GLU A 95 -0.33 -5.19 11.23
C GLU A 95 -1.04 -6.26 10.38
N PHE A 96 -1.12 -6.07 9.07
CA PHE A 96 -1.79 -6.97 8.11
C PHE A 96 -0.84 -7.98 7.46
N SER A 97 0.48 -7.83 7.64
CA SER A 97 1.49 -8.71 7.07
C SER A 97 1.57 -10.09 7.75
N GLY A 98 0.64 -10.38 8.67
CA GLY A 98 0.71 -11.51 9.58
C GLY A 98 1.77 -11.33 10.67
N LYS A 99 1.65 -12.11 11.76
CA LYS A 99 2.65 -12.08 12.83
C LYS A 99 3.98 -12.60 12.31
N GLN A 100 5.03 -11.78 12.39
CA GLN A 100 6.38 -12.20 12.06
C GLN A 100 6.75 -13.47 12.84
N GLN A 101 6.96 -14.57 12.12
CA GLN A 101 7.42 -15.83 12.71
C GLN A 101 8.94 -15.91 12.63
N ARG A 102 9.57 -16.26 13.77
CA ARG A 102 11.00 -16.58 13.77
C ARG A 102 11.17 -18.05 13.40
N ILE A 103 11.83 -18.29 12.28
CA ILE A 103 12.18 -19.63 11.80
C ILE A 103 13.69 -19.86 11.92
N ASN A 104 14.09 -21.10 12.20
CA ASN A 104 15.48 -21.53 12.11
C ASN A 104 15.67 -22.26 10.79
N ILE A 105 16.62 -21.80 9.97
CA ILE A 105 16.94 -22.38 8.66
C ILE A 105 18.43 -22.68 8.55
N SER A 106 18.79 -23.66 7.72
CA SER A 106 20.18 -23.96 7.37
C SER A 106 20.45 -23.53 5.94
N LEU A 107 21.49 -22.72 5.74
CA LEU A 107 21.93 -22.23 4.44
C LEU A 107 23.44 -22.47 4.28
N PRO A 108 23.96 -22.65 3.05
CA PRO A 108 25.40 -22.69 2.82
C PRO A 108 26.11 -21.42 3.32
N ASP A 109 27.26 -21.54 3.97
CA ASP A 109 28.03 -20.40 4.50
C ASP A 109 28.36 -19.36 3.41
N THR A 110 28.76 -19.83 2.22
CA THR A 110 29.02 -18.96 1.07
C THR A 110 27.79 -18.16 0.63
N LEU A 111 26.58 -18.70 0.80
CA LEU A 111 25.34 -17.98 0.52
C LEU A 111 25.05 -16.94 1.61
N ILE A 112 25.26 -17.29 2.88
CA ILE A 112 25.09 -16.34 4.00
C ILE A 112 26.01 -15.13 3.82
N GLN A 113 27.28 -15.35 3.47
CA GLN A 113 28.24 -14.27 3.20
C GLN A 113 27.80 -13.39 2.02
N ARG A 114 27.26 -13.97 0.95
CA ARG A 114 26.72 -13.20 -0.19
C ARG A 114 25.51 -12.36 0.20
N ILE A 115 24.62 -12.90 1.03
CA ILE A 115 23.47 -12.17 1.56
C ILE A 115 23.95 -10.99 2.42
N ASP A 116 24.90 -11.22 3.31
CA ASP A 116 25.47 -10.18 4.18
C ASP A 116 26.08 -9.03 3.39
N ASN A 117 26.87 -9.36 2.37
CA ASN A 117 27.50 -8.35 1.52
C ASN A 117 26.43 -7.55 0.77
N ARG A 118 25.40 -8.21 0.22
CA ARG A 118 24.30 -7.52 -0.48
C ARG A 118 23.52 -6.58 0.43
N VAL A 119 23.21 -7.00 1.66
CA VAL A 119 22.50 -6.15 2.62
C VAL A 119 23.34 -4.93 2.99
N LYS A 120 24.65 -5.10 3.18
CA LYS A 120 25.58 -3.99 3.46
C LYS A 120 25.75 -3.02 2.30
N GLU A 121 25.79 -3.53 1.07
CA GLU A 121 25.98 -2.73 -0.16
C GLU A 121 24.73 -1.92 -0.52
N SER A 122 23.53 -2.41 -0.15
CA SER A 122 22.24 -1.79 -0.52
C SER A 122 21.39 -1.44 0.71
N PRO A 123 21.86 -0.55 1.62
CA PRO A 123 21.15 -0.25 2.87
C PRO A 123 19.82 0.49 2.67
N THR A 124 19.65 1.17 1.53
CA THR A 124 18.38 1.80 1.13
C THR A 124 17.37 0.78 0.62
N GLN A 125 17.81 -0.41 0.20
CA GLN A 125 16.97 -1.48 -0.35
C GLN A 125 16.68 -2.56 0.69
N TYR A 126 17.65 -2.90 1.53
CA TYR A 126 17.53 -3.96 2.51
C TYR A 126 17.93 -3.50 3.92
N ARG A 127 17.01 -3.67 4.88
CA ARG A 127 17.25 -3.34 6.29
C ARG A 127 18.14 -4.37 7.00
N ASP A 128 17.88 -5.65 6.74
CA ASP A 128 18.52 -6.77 7.41
C ASP A 128 18.39 -8.06 6.57
N ARG A 129 18.99 -9.17 7.03
CA ARG A 129 18.92 -10.49 6.36
C ARG A 129 17.48 -10.97 6.19
N SER A 130 16.63 -10.75 7.19
CA SER A 130 15.24 -11.19 7.16
C SER A 130 14.46 -10.43 6.10
N HIS A 131 14.68 -9.11 5.98
CA HIS A 131 14.10 -8.28 4.93
C HIS A 131 14.55 -8.74 3.54
N PHE A 132 15.85 -9.01 3.36
CA PHE A 132 16.36 -9.56 2.10
C PHE A 132 15.70 -10.88 1.72
N LEU A 133 15.61 -11.83 2.66
CA LEU A 133 15.00 -13.14 2.42
C LEU A 133 13.49 -13.02 2.13
N ALA A 134 12.80 -12.12 2.82
CA ALA A 134 11.38 -11.86 2.57
C ALA A 134 11.14 -11.30 1.16
N GLU A 135 11.92 -10.29 0.75
CA GLU A 135 11.82 -9.73 -0.61
C GLU A 135 12.17 -10.75 -1.69
N ALA A 136 13.19 -11.58 -1.47
CA ALA A 136 13.54 -12.67 -2.38
C ALA A 136 12.42 -13.72 -2.50
N ALA A 137 11.81 -14.10 -1.37
CA ALA A 137 10.68 -15.03 -1.36
C ALA A 137 9.45 -14.44 -2.06
N ARG A 138 9.12 -13.17 -1.81
CA ARG A 138 8.04 -12.46 -2.51
C ARG A 138 8.28 -12.40 -4.01
N HIS A 139 9.52 -12.16 -4.44
CA HIS A 139 9.87 -12.16 -5.85
C HIS A 139 9.64 -13.54 -6.48
N GLU A 140 9.99 -14.63 -5.80
CA GLU A 140 9.84 -16.00 -6.31
C GLU A 140 8.39 -16.51 -6.29
N LEU A 141 7.56 -16.03 -5.36
CA LEU A 141 6.16 -16.46 -5.21
C LEU A 141 5.16 -15.66 -6.08
N ARG A 142 5.65 -14.72 -6.89
CA ARG A 142 4.83 -13.94 -7.83
C ARG A 142 4.48 -14.70 -9.10
#